data_AF-A0A6V6Z711-F1
#
_entry.id   AF-A0A6V6Z711-F1
#
_cell.length_a   1.000
_cell.length_b   1.000
_cell.length_c   1.000
_cell.angle_alpha   90.00
_cell.angle_beta   90.00
_cell.angle_gamma   90.00
#
_symmetry.space_group_name_H-M   'P 1'
#
loop_
_entity.id
_entity.type
_entity.pdbx_description
1 polymer ?
#
loop_
_entity_poly.entity_id
_entity_poly.type
_entity_poly.pdbx_seq_one_letter_code
_entity_poly.pdbx_strand_id
1 'polypeptide(L)'
;MAVTEKNILKNWFLNGLKPPQEQFWAWQESYFHKYDVIPPTAIEGLSELLNSKADKEAFDSHLQNFNTHLEDFNAHVEDLNAHYELIELSRIIPYGQVQVFKTSPEGDQKVKAIGDYCVGWIEGSLVSGNWNGGDEMLKSSYE
;
A
#
# COMPACT_ATOMS: atom_id res chain seq x y z
N MET A 1 -42.44 4.10 -21.12
CA MET A 1 -43.60 4.45 -20.28
C MET A 1 -43.78 5.95 -20.33
N ALA A 2 -44.99 6.43 -20.60
CA ALA A 2 -45.27 7.87 -20.58
C ALA A 2 -45.44 8.30 -19.12
N VAL A 3 -44.55 9.16 -18.63
CA VAL A 3 -44.61 9.66 -17.25
C VAL A 3 -45.47 10.92 -17.24
N THR A 4 -46.54 10.93 -16.45
CA THR A 4 -47.32 12.13 -16.19
C THR A 4 -46.77 12.82 -14.95
N GLU A 5 -46.49 14.13 -15.04
CA GLU A 5 -45.98 14.88 -13.90
C GLU A 5 -46.97 14.89 -12.72
N LYS A 6 -46.44 14.80 -11.50
CA LYS A 6 -47.24 14.80 -10.27
C LYS A 6 -48.17 16.01 -10.13
N ASN A 7 -47.78 17.17 -10.66
CA ASN A 7 -48.62 18.37 -10.64
C ASN A 7 -49.82 18.28 -11.60
N ILE A 8 -49.66 17.62 -12.74
CA ILE A 8 -50.75 17.34 -13.67
C ILE A 8 -51.72 16.33 -13.03
N LEU A 9 -51.18 15.26 -12.42
CA LEU A 9 -51.97 14.28 -11.69
C LEU A 9 -52.81 14.93 -10.57
N LYS A 10 -52.24 15.83 -9.78
CA LYS A 10 -52.98 16.55 -8.71
C LYS A 10 -54.19 17.33 -9.24
N ASN A 11 -54.10 17.89 -10.45
CA ASN A 11 -55.19 18.66 -11.04
C ASN A 11 -56.37 17.77 -11.49
N TRP A 12 -56.11 16.50 -11.81
CA TRP A 12 -57.14 15.54 -12.22
C TRP A 12 -58.02 15.04 -11.07
N PHE A 13 -57.52 15.12 -9.83
CA PHE A 13 -58.19 14.62 -8.62
C PHE A 13 -58.64 15.74 -7.67
N LEU A 14 -58.95 16.93 -8.19
CA LEU A 14 -59.54 18.01 -7.40
C LEU A 14 -60.97 17.66 -6.94
N ASN A 15 -61.40 18.24 -5.82
CA ASN A 15 -62.72 18.00 -5.25
C ASN A 15 -63.84 18.28 -6.27
N GLY A 16 -64.73 17.31 -6.46
CA GLY A 16 -65.85 17.40 -7.38
C GLY A 16 -65.52 17.08 -8.85
N LEU A 17 -64.24 16.86 -9.19
CA LEU A 17 -63.83 16.38 -10.52
C LEU A 17 -63.61 14.86 -10.50
N LYS A 18 -64.16 14.20 -11.52
CA LYS A 18 -63.92 12.77 -11.77
C LYS A 18 -63.06 12.66 -13.03
N PRO A 19 -61.83 12.12 -12.93
CA PRO A 19 -61.00 11.94 -14.11
C PRO A 19 -61.64 10.91 -15.07
N PRO A 20 -61.57 11.13 -16.39
CA PRO A 20 -61.92 10.13 -17.39
C PRO A 20 -60.94 8.93 -17.32
N GLN A 21 -61.35 7.81 -17.92
CA GLN A 21 -60.61 6.55 -17.91
C GLN A 21 -59.14 6.69 -18.36
N GLU A 22 -58.89 7.47 -19.40
CA GLU A 22 -57.54 7.70 -19.94
C GLU A 22 -56.61 8.36 -18.92
N GLN A 23 -57.11 9.34 -18.16
CA GLN A 23 -56.34 10.00 -17.09
C GLN A 23 -56.06 9.05 -15.92
N PHE A 24 -57.01 8.15 -15.65
CA PHE A 24 -56.82 7.13 -14.60
C PHE A 24 -55.78 6.08 -14.97
N TRP A 25 -55.72 5.67 -16.24
CA TRP A 25 -54.67 4.77 -16.74
C TRP A 25 -53.30 5.45 -16.77
N ALA A 26 -53.24 6.70 -17.27
CA ALA A 26 -52.01 7.49 -17.27
C ALA A 26 -51.44 7.69 -15.85
N TRP A 27 -52.31 7.81 -14.84
CA TRP A 27 -51.90 7.83 -13.44
C TRP A 27 -51.23 6.52 -13.02
N GLN A 28 -51.86 5.38 -13.29
CA GLN A 28 -51.30 4.07 -12.93
C GLN A 28 -49.96 3.80 -13.64
N GLU A 29 -49.85 4.15 -14.92
CA GLU A 29 -48.61 4.00 -15.70
C GLU A 29 -47.47 4.93 -15.25
N SER A 30 -47.76 5.96 -14.47
CA SER A 30 -46.75 6.90 -13.96
C SER A 30 -46.00 6.39 -12.72
N TYR A 31 -46.41 5.25 -12.15
CA TYR A 31 -45.76 4.62 -10.99
C TYR A 31 -45.30 3.20 -11.34
N PHE A 32 -44.20 2.76 -10.73
CA PHE A 32 -43.82 1.36 -10.76
C PHE A 32 -44.74 0.56 -9.84
N HIS A 33 -45.38 -0.49 -10.35
CA HIS A 33 -46.13 -1.43 -9.53
C HIS A 33 -45.18 -2.39 -8.78
N LYS A 34 -45.72 -3.05 -7.75
CA LYS A 34 -44.95 -3.93 -6.84
C LYS A 34 -44.13 -5.01 -7.56
N TYR A 35 -44.60 -5.49 -8.70
CA TYR A 35 -43.98 -6.58 -9.46
C TYR A 35 -43.27 -6.08 -10.74
N ASP A 36 -43.19 -4.77 -10.93
CA ASP A 36 -42.51 -4.20 -12.09
C ASP A 36 -41.00 -4.19 -11.85
N VAL A 37 -40.24 -4.45 -12.91
CA VAL A 37 -38.78 -4.34 -12.88
C VAL A 37 -38.42 -2.86 -13.00
N ILE A 38 -37.74 -2.33 -11.98
CA ILE A 38 -37.22 -0.96 -12.00
C ILE A 38 -35.91 -0.97 -12.79
N PRO A 39 -35.82 -0.29 -13.95
CA PRO A 39 -34.58 -0.23 -14.69
C PRO A 39 -33.55 0.64 -13.94
N PRO A 40 -32.25 0.31 -14.00
CA PRO A 40 -31.18 1.09 -13.37
C PRO A 40 -31.20 2.58 -13.76
N THR A 41 -31.62 2.89 -14.99
CA THR A 41 -31.73 4.26 -15.51
C THR A 41 -32.80 5.11 -14.82
N ALA A 42 -33.76 4.50 -14.12
CA ALA A 42 -34.79 5.20 -13.36
C ALA A 42 -34.33 5.59 -11.95
N ILE A 43 -33.15 5.12 -11.51
CA ILE A 43 -32.61 5.39 -10.18
C ILE A 43 -31.56 6.49 -10.28
N GLU A 44 -31.92 7.68 -9.81
CA GLU A 44 -31.02 8.82 -9.75
C GLU A 44 -29.77 8.50 -8.89
N GLY A 45 -28.58 8.85 -9.40
CA GLY A 45 -27.31 8.64 -8.69
C GLY A 45 -26.79 7.19 -8.69
N LEU A 46 -27.50 6.21 -9.25
CA LEU A 46 -27.04 4.81 -9.26
C LEU A 46 -25.72 4.62 -10.01
N SER A 47 -25.56 5.29 -11.16
CA SER A 47 -24.32 5.22 -11.96
C SER A 47 -23.13 5.82 -11.22
N GLU A 48 -23.32 6.98 -10.58
CA GLU A 48 -22.28 7.64 -9.79
C GLU A 48 -21.85 6.80 -8.59
N LEU A 49 -22.81 6.17 -7.90
CA LEU A 49 -22.54 5.29 -6.77
C LEU A 49 -21.78 4.04 -7.20
N LEU A 50 -22.09 3.48 -8.37
CA LEU A 50 -21.34 2.33 -8.93
C LEU A 50 -19.93 2.74 -9.35
N ASN A 51 -19.76 3.87 -10.04
CA ASN A 51 -18.45 4.39 -10.43
C ASN A 51 -17.57 4.80 -9.24
N SER A 52 -18.16 5.04 -8.06
CA SER A 52 -17.42 5.28 -6.81
C SER A 52 -16.81 4.01 -6.20
N LYS A 53 -17.19 2.83 -6.70
CA LYS A 53 -16.65 1.54 -6.26
C LYS A 53 -15.47 1.15 -7.14
N ALA A 54 -14.54 0.40 -6.56
CA ALA A 54 -13.47 -0.20 -7.33
C ALA A 54 -14.04 -1.29 -8.25
N ASP A 55 -13.57 -1.32 -9.49
CA ASP A 55 -13.90 -2.38 -10.44
C ASP A 55 -13.39 -3.74 -9.93
N LYS A 56 -14.13 -4.80 -10.22
CA LYS A 56 -13.78 -6.15 -9.79
C LYS A 56 -12.41 -6.57 -10.34
N GLU A 57 -12.15 -6.23 -11.59
CA GLU A 57 -10.89 -6.53 -12.29
C GLU A 57 -9.70 -5.82 -11.62
N ALA A 58 -9.89 -4.58 -11.16
CA ALA A 58 -8.86 -3.85 -10.44
C ALA A 58 -8.56 -4.47 -9.07
N PHE A 59 -9.60 -4.91 -8.35
CA PHE A 59 -9.45 -5.63 -7.09
C PHE A 59 -8.73 -6.98 -7.26
N ASP A 60 -9.14 -7.77 -8.26
CA ASP A 60 -8.55 -9.08 -8.54
C ASP A 60 -7.07 -8.95 -8.96
N SER A 61 -6.74 -7.92 -9.76
CA SER A 61 -5.36 -7.60 -10.14
C SER A 61 -4.50 -7.23 -8.93
N HIS A 62 -5.02 -6.39 -8.04
CA HIS A 62 -4.31 -6.01 -6.80
C HIS A 62 -4.08 -7.21 -5.88
N LEU A 63 -5.06 -8.12 -5.78
CA LEU A 63 -4.92 -9.35 -4.99
C LEU A 63 -3.84 -10.28 -5.57
N GLN A 64 -3.79 -10.43 -6.89
CA GLN A 64 -2.74 -11.21 -7.56
C GLN A 64 -1.36 -10.59 -7.33
N ASN A 65 -1.23 -9.27 -7.51
CA ASN A 65 0.02 -8.56 -7.27
C ASN A 65 0.53 -8.72 -5.83
N PHE A 66 -0.37 -8.69 -4.84
CA PHE A 66 -0.01 -8.93 -3.44
C PHE A 66 0.54 -10.34 -3.23
N ASN A 67 -0.09 -11.35 -3.83
CA ASN A 67 0.36 -12.74 -3.72
C ASN A 67 1.72 -12.94 -4.40
N THR A 68 1.95 -12.34 -5.57
CA THR A 68 3.26 -12.42 -6.23
C THR A 68 4.35 -11.74 -5.42
N HIS A 69 4.07 -10.58 -4.80
CA HIS A 69 5.05 -9.93 -3.92
C HIS A 69 5.36 -10.77 -2.67
N LEU A 70 4.39 -11.49 -2.13
CA LEU A 70 4.61 -12.41 -1.01
C LEU A 70 5.51 -13.58 -1.41
N GLU A 71 5.31 -14.14 -2.61
CA GLU A 71 6.16 -15.19 -3.16
C GLU A 71 7.60 -14.70 -3.38
N ASP A 72 7.78 -13.52 -3.99
CA ASP A 72 9.09 -12.89 -4.20
C ASP A 72 9.82 -12.64 -2.87
N PHE A 73 9.09 -12.16 -1.85
CA PHE A 73 9.65 -11.92 -0.52
C PHE A 73 10.11 -13.22 0.14
N ASN A 74 9.29 -14.28 0.10
CA ASN A 74 9.66 -15.57 0.68
C ASN A 74 10.86 -16.18 -0.06
N ALA A 75 10.90 -16.10 -1.39
CA ALA A 75 12.03 -16.55 -2.19
C ALA A 75 13.32 -15.80 -1.81
N HIS A 76 13.24 -14.49 -1.61
CA HIS A 76 14.38 -13.67 -1.17
C HIS A 76 14.87 -14.04 0.24
N VAL A 77 13.96 -14.33 1.17
CA VAL A 77 14.30 -14.73 2.55
C VAL A 77 14.93 -16.13 2.60
N GLU A 78 14.48 -17.06 1.75
CA GLU A 78 15.00 -18.42 1.68
C GLU A 78 16.31 -18.55 0.88
N ASP A 79 16.61 -17.60 -0.01
CA ASP A 79 17.84 -17.60 -0.80
C ASP A 79 19.06 -17.16 0.03
N LEU A 80 19.92 -18.13 0.34
CA LEU A 80 21.17 -17.91 1.08
C LEU A 80 22.15 -16.97 0.36
N ASN A 81 21.98 -16.77 -0.95
CA ASN A 81 22.81 -15.90 -1.79
C ASN A 81 22.08 -14.63 -2.25
N ALA A 82 20.91 -14.31 -1.70
CA ALA A 82 20.11 -13.16 -2.09
C ALA A 82 20.85 -11.80 -2.02
N HIS A 83 21.95 -11.76 -1.27
CA HIS A 83 22.81 -10.59 -1.09
C HIS A 83 24.30 -10.89 -1.34
N TYR A 84 24.63 -11.82 -2.24
CA TYR A 84 26.01 -12.22 -2.52
C TYR A 84 26.94 -11.03 -2.83
N GLU A 85 26.48 -10.06 -3.63
CA GLU A 85 27.29 -8.87 -4.00
C GLU A 85 27.61 -7.97 -2.79
N LEU A 86 26.67 -7.83 -1.85
CA LEU A 86 26.89 -7.09 -0.61
C LEU A 86 27.88 -7.83 0.30
N ILE A 87 27.83 -9.16 0.31
CA ILE A 87 28.78 -10.01 1.05
C ILE A 87 30.18 -9.91 0.43
N GLU A 88 30.32 -9.83 -0.89
CA GLU A 88 31.62 -9.61 -1.53
C GLU A 88 32.20 -8.23 -1.21
N LEU A 89 31.38 -7.17 -1.29
CA LEU A 89 31.80 -5.81 -0.93
C LEU A 89 32.15 -5.69 0.55
N SER A 90 31.54 -6.49 1.43
CA SER A 90 31.90 -6.51 2.87
C SER A 90 33.36 -6.91 3.13
N ARG A 91 34.05 -7.51 2.15
CA ARG A 91 35.48 -7.86 2.24
C ARG A 91 36.42 -6.72 1.85
N ILE A 92 35.91 -5.66 1.22
CA ILE A 92 36.68 -4.48 0.82
C ILE A 92 36.40 -3.37 1.82
N ILE A 93 37.43 -2.91 2.53
CA ILE A 93 37.31 -1.81 3.50
C ILE A 93 37.79 -0.52 2.83
N PRO A 94 36.93 0.49 2.60
CA PRO A 94 37.32 1.80 2.07
C PRO A 94 38.34 2.54 2.96
N TYR A 95 39.05 3.50 2.37
CA TYR A 95 39.97 4.37 3.12
C TYR A 95 39.24 5.11 4.25
N GLY A 96 39.85 5.15 5.45
CA GLY A 96 39.26 5.77 6.63
C GLY A 96 38.18 4.91 7.31
N GLN A 97 37.94 3.69 6.82
CA GLN A 97 37.11 2.70 7.51
C GLN A 97 37.97 1.59 8.09
N VAL A 98 37.44 0.91 9.11
CA VAL A 98 38.08 -0.22 9.77
C VAL A 98 37.12 -1.39 9.84
N GLN A 99 37.65 -2.59 9.70
CA GLN A 99 36.93 -3.80 10.05
C GLN A 99 37.02 -4.01 11.56
N VAL A 100 35.87 -4.19 12.19
CA VAL A 100 35.71 -4.34 13.62
C VAL A 100 35.48 -5.81 13.95
N PHE A 101 36.29 -6.33 14.87
CA PHE A 101 36.21 -7.68 15.42
C PHE A 101 35.79 -7.57 16.87
N LYS A 102 34.62 -8.14 17.18
CA LYS A 102 34.09 -8.21 18.54
C LYS A 102 34.96 -9.11 19.39
N THR A 103 35.46 -8.55 20.49
CA THR A 103 36.33 -9.27 21.44
C THR A 103 35.55 -9.80 22.64
N SER A 104 34.32 -9.32 22.85
CA SER A 104 33.41 -9.75 23.92
C SER A 104 32.07 -10.25 23.36
N PRO A 105 31.53 -11.37 23.88
CA PRO A 105 30.18 -11.81 23.57
C PRO A 105 29.10 -10.96 24.25
N GLU A 106 29.49 -10.13 25.23
CA GLU A 106 28.59 -9.26 25.99
C GLU A 106 28.46 -7.89 25.31
N GLY A 107 27.22 -7.43 25.10
CA GLY A 107 26.91 -6.13 24.49
C GLY A 107 26.39 -6.22 23.04
N ASP A 108 26.15 -5.06 22.43
CA ASP A 108 25.63 -4.99 21.07
C ASP A 108 26.69 -5.41 20.04
N GLN A 109 26.45 -6.54 19.40
CA GLN A 109 27.36 -7.13 18.41
C GLN A 109 27.39 -6.36 17.08
N LYS A 110 26.54 -5.34 16.90
CA LYS A 110 26.44 -4.55 15.67
C LYS A 110 27.06 -3.15 15.76
N VAL A 111 27.45 -2.71 16.95
CA VAL A 111 27.97 -1.35 17.19
C VAL A 111 29.37 -1.42 17.78
N LYS A 112 30.37 -0.84 17.11
CA LYS A 112 31.76 -0.78 17.61
C LYS A 112 31.81 -0.21 19.04
N ALA A 113 32.52 -0.90 19.92
CA ALA A 113 32.64 -0.57 21.34
C ALA A 113 34.11 -0.51 21.77
N ILE A 114 34.38 0.19 22.88
CA ILE A 114 35.72 0.27 23.46
C ILE A 114 36.21 -1.15 23.78
N GLY A 115 37.43 -1.47 23.37
CA GLY A 115 38.04 -2.78 23.51
C GLY A 115 37.82 -3.72 22.31
N ASP A 116 36.98 -3.37 21.34
CA ASP A 116 36.88 -4.13 20.09
C ASP A 116 38.17 -4.03 19.29
N TYR A 117 38.58 -5.13 18.66
CA TYR A 117 39.78 -5.17 17.85
C TYR A 117 39.48 -4.65 16.45
N CYS A 118 40.27 -3.72 15.94
CA CYS A 118 40.02 -3.07 14.67
C CYS A 118 41.23 -3.18 13.75
N VAL A 119 40.98 -3.38 12.46
CA VAL A 119 42.01 -3.40 11.41
C VAL A 119 41.57 -2.53 10.25
N GLY A 120 42.42 -1.62 9.79
CA GLY A 120 42.15 -0.80 8.62
C GLY A 120 43.26 0.17 8.28
N TRP A 121 43.03 0.99 7.26
CA TRP A 121 44.02 1.94 6.76
C TRP A 121 43.64 3.37 7.14
N ILE A 122 44.43 3.97 8.03
CA ILE A 122 44.16 5.28 8.64
C ILE A 122 45.46 6.11 8.60
N GLU A 123 45.36 7.41 8.31
CA GLU A 123 46.50 8.34 8.27
C GLU A 123 47.68 7.81 7.41
N GLY A 124 47.37 7.15 6.30
CA GLY A 124 48.39 6.61 5.39
C GLY A 124 49.15 5.39 5.90
N SER A 125 48.72 4.74 6.99
CA SER A 125 49.33 3.53 7.51
C SER A 125 48.32 2.48 7.98
N LEU A 126 48.73 1.21 7.98
CA LEU A 126 47.92 0.13 8.53
C LEU A 126 47.84 0.28 10.05
N VAL A 127 46.62 0.27 10.57
CA VAL A 127 46.32 0.27 12.00
C VAL A 127 45.71 -1.08 12.36
N SER A 128 46.19 -1.67 13.45
CA SER A 128 45.70 -2.94 13.99
C SER A 128 45.81 -2.89 15.51
N GLY A 129 44.69 -2.86 16.22
CA GLY A 129 44.70 -2.64 17.68
C GLY A 129 43.29 -2.58 18.28
N ASN A 130 43.23 -2.54 19.60
CA ASN A 130 41.99 -2.39 20.36
C ASN A 130 41.53 -0.92 20.32
N TRP A 131 40.24 -0.72 20.05
CA TRP A 131 39.63 0.60 19.99
C TRP A 131 39.51 1.22 21.39
N ASN A 132 40.00 2.45 21.58
CA ASN A 132 39.97 3.14 22.88
C ASN A 132 38.80 4.14 23.04
N GLY A 133 37.96 4.34 22.02
CA GLY A 133 36.81 5.23 22.07
C GLY A 133 37.05 6.67 21.59
N GLY A 134 38.21 6.96 20.99
CA GLY A 134 38.56 8.28 20.44
C GLY A 134 37.98 8.59 19.05
N ASP A 135 38.77 9.27 18.20
CA ASP A 135 38.38 9.59 16.82
C ASP A 135 38.77 8.45 15.87
N GLU A 136 37.81 7.95 15.10
CA GLU A 136 38.01 6.76 14.27
C GLU A 136 39.04 6.95 13.16
N MET A 137 39.31 8.21 12.80
CA MET A 137 40.26 8.63 11.78
C MET A 137 41.66 8.90 12.32
N LEU A 138 41.89 8.71 13.64
CA LEU A 138 43.20 8.90 14.25
C LEU A 138 43.81 7.55 14.64
N LYS A 139 45.08 7.36 14.28
CA LYS A 139 45.83 6.18 14.69
C LYS A 139 45.95 6.05 16.22
N SER A 140 46.00 7.16 16.93
CA SER A 140 46.08 7.20 18.41
C SER A 140 44.86 6.59 19.11
N SER A 141 43.78 6.36 18.38
CA SER A 141 42.55 5.79 18.94
C SER A 141 42.52 4.25 18.90
N TYR A 142 43.60 3.63 18.43
CA TYR A 142 43.79 2.19 18.36
C TYR A 142 45.13 1.82 19.01
N GLU A 143 45.06 0.99 20.05
CA GLU A 143 46.23 0.53 20.84
C GLU A 143 46.65 -0.90 20.52
#